data_AF-A0A1Q6Y3C8-F1
#
_entry.id   AF-A0A1Q6Y3C8-F1
#
_cell.length_a   1.000
_cell.length_b   1.000
_cell.length_c   1.000
_cell.angle_alpha   90.00
_cell.angle_beta   90.00
_cell.angle_gamma   90.00
#
_symmetry.space_group_name_H-M   'P 1'
#
loop_
_entity.id
_entity.type
_entity.pdbx_description
1 polymer ?
#
loop_
_entity_poly.entity_id
_entity_poly.type
_entity_poly.pdbx_seq_one_letter_code
_entity_poly.pdbx_strand_id
1 'polypeptide(L)'
;MEIGQHLRITGGALRHWLVAQLQDSAAVGLLWLLGLYLLKVPWAPLWAVLAALLQFVPHLGPPLGLIGPVLSAALHWKDWLHPIYVLILYAAVAVLDGLLLQPYIMRRTAKVPI
;
A
#
# COMPACT_ATOMS: atom_id res chain seq x y z
N MET A 1 -38.21 -12.92 4.24
CA MET A 1 -37.03 -13.82 4.22
C MET A 1 -35.85 -13.23 3.42
N GLU A 2 -35.78 -11.91 3.20
CA GLU A 2 -34.74 -11.31 2.34
C GLU A 2 -33.39 -11.05 3.04
N ILE A 3 -33.39 -10.86 4.37
CA ILE A 3 -32.20 -10.49 5.15
C ILE A 3 -31.07 -11.54 5.03
N GLY A 4 -31.42 -12.84 4.98
CA GLY A 4 -30.46 -13.93 4.84
C GLY A 4 -29.75 -13.97 3.48
N GLN A 5 -30.42 -13.53 2.40
CA GLN A 5 -29.80 -13.40 1.07
C GLN A 5 -28.86 -12.20 1.02
N HIS A 6 -29.26 -11.05 1.57
CA HIS A 6 -28.40 -9.87 1.65
C HIS A 6 -27.13 -10.14 2.47
N LEU A 7 -27.24 -10.82 3.62
CA LEU A 7 -26.07 -11.20 4.44
C LEU A 7 -25.09 -12.10 3.70
N ARG A 8 -25.58 -13.05 2.91
CA ARG A 8 -24.73 -14.01 2.17
C ARG A 8 -23.99 -13.35 1.01
N ILE A 9 -24.61 -12.38 0.34
CA ILE A 9 -23.99 -11.60 -0.74
C ILE A 9 -22.95 -10.63 -0.15
N THR A 10 -23.30 -9.90 0.91
CA THR A 10 -22.37 -8.99 1.59
C THR A 10 -21.18 -9.72 2.20
N GLY A 11 -21.40 -10.90 2.81
CA GLY A 11 -20.31 -11.73 3.35
C GLY A 11 -19.36 -12.25 2.27
N GLY A 12 -19.89 -12.70 1.14
CA GLY A 12 -19.09 -13.14 -0.01
C GLY A 12 -18.27 -12.02 -0.64
N ALA A 13 -18.86 -10.83 -0.78
CA ALA A 13 -18.19 -9.63 -1.28
C ALA A 13 -17.12 -9.14 -0.31
N LEU A 14 -17.40 -9.14 1.00
CA LEU A 14 -16.46 -8.72 2.03
C LEU A 14 -15.25 -9.64 2.10
N ARG A 15 -15.44 -10.98 2.03
CA ARG A 15 -14.33 -11.93 1.99
C ARG A 15 -13.44 -11.71 0.78
N HIS A 16 -14.06 -11.52 -0.38
CA HIS A 16 -13.34 -11.23 -1.62
C HIS A 16 -12.58 -9.90 -1.55
N TRP A 17 -13.16 -8.87 -0.92
CA TRP A 17 -12.51 -7.59 -0.68
C TRP A 17 -11.35 -7.73 0.31
N LEU A 18 -11.52 -8.49 1.38
CA LEU A 18 -10.48 -8.72 2.38
C LEU A 18 -9.25 -9.41 1.78
N VAL A 19 -9.47 -10.43 0.94
CA VAL A 19 -8.37 -11.12 0.23
C VAL A 19 -7.65 -10.17 -0.73
N ALA A 20 -8.41 -9.31 -1.44
CA ALA A 20 -7.83 -8.28 -2.30
C ALA A 20 -6.95 -7.30 -1.50
N GLN A 21 -7.47 -6.82 -0.36
CA GLN A 21 -6.79 -5.87 0.50
C GLN A 21 -5.53 -6.46 1.13
N LEU A 22 -5.58 -7.73 1.54
CA LEU A 22 -4.41 -8.45 2.08
C LEU A 22 -3.32 -8.62 1.04
N GLN A 23 -3.69 -9.02 -0.18
CA GLN A 23 -2.75 -9.21 -1.27
C GLN A 23 -2.09 -7.90 -1.67
N ASP A 24 -2.87 -6.82 -1.68
CA ASP A 24 -2.36 -5.49 -1.95
C ASP A 24 -1.39 -4.98 -0.87
N SER A 25 -1.85 -5.02 0.39
CA SER A 25 -1.04 -4.66 1.56
C SER A 25 0.30 -5.41 1.59
N ALA A 26 0.28 -6.71 1.27
CA ALA A 26 1.49 -7.51 1.14
C ALA A 26 2.39 -7.07 -0.02
N ALA A 27 1.82 -6.78 -1.20
CA ALA A 27 2.57 -6.30 -2.36
C ALA A 27 3.25 -4.97 -2.08
N VAL A 28 2.52 -4.00 -1.51
CA VAL A 28 3.05 -2.68 -1.13
C VAL A 28 4.11 -2.80 -0.05
N GLY A 29 3.88 -3.62 0.98
CA GLY A 29 4.87 -3.91 2.01
C GLY A 29 6.17 -4.49 1.45
N LEU A 30 6.07 -5.42 0.50
CA LEU A 30 7.24 -6.00 -0.17
C LEU A 30 7.99 -4.97 -1.03
N LEU A 31 7.28 -4.13 -1.78
CA LEU A 31 7.88 -3.06 -2.56
C LEU A 31 8.63 -2.06 -1.67
N TRP A 32 8.02 -1.67 -0.55
CA TRP A 32 8.65 -0.83 0.47
C TRP A 32 9.88 -1.51 1.08
N LEU A 33 9.79 -2.78 1.45
CA LEU A 33 10.90 -3.53 2.03
C LEU A 33 12.08 -3.56 1.07
N LEU A 34 11.86 -3.98 -0.17
CA LEU A 34 12.91 -4.07 -1.19
C LEU A 34 13.53 -2.71 -1.49
N GLY A 35 12.71 -1.68 -1.65
CA GLY A 35 13.17 -0.33 -1.93
C GLY A 35 13.99 0.28 -0.79
N LEU A 36 13.49 0.20 0.45
CA LEU A 36 14.21 0.72 1.61
C LEU A 36 15.49 -0.07 1.90
N TYR A 37 15.47 -1.38 1.67
CA TYR A 37 16.64 -2.23 1.82
C TYR A 37 17.72 -1.87 0.78
N LEU A 38 17.32 -1.60 -0.47
CA LEU A 38 18.22 -1.13 -1.52
C LEU A 38 18.83 0.23 -1.18
N LEU A 39 18.04 1.14 -0.62
CA LEU A 39 18.48 2.44 -0.12
C LEU A 39 19.23 2.36 1.22
N LYS A 40 19.35 1.16 1.79
CA LYS A 40 19.96 0.87 3.10
C LYS A 40 19.39 1.69 4.26
N VAL A 41 18.15 2.15 4.15
CA VAL A 41 17.52 3.00 5.18
C VAL A 41 17.44 2.23 6.50
N PRO A 42 17.81 2.86 7.63
CA PRO A 42 17.74 2.20 8.92
C PRO A 42 16.29 1.85 9.24
N TRP A 43 16.09 0.71 9.90
CA TRP A 43 14.76 0.21 10.24
C TRP A 43 13.86 -0.06 9.02
N ALA A 44 14.44 -0.35 7.84
CA ALA A 44 13.69 -0.71 6.64
C ALA A 44 12.56 -1.74 6.88
N PRO A 45 12.77 -2.85 7.63
CA PRO A 45 11.70 -3.81 7.90
C PRO A 45 10.56 -3.23 8.75
N LEU A 46 10.87 -2.36 9.70
CA LEU A 46 9.86 -1.69 10.54
C LEU A 46 8.95 -0.81 9.67
N TRP A 47 9.55 0.01 8.81
CA TRP A 47 8.82 0.90 7.91
C TRP A 47 8.00 0.13 6.87
N ALA A 48 8.53 -0.96 6.34
CA ALA A 48 7.80 -1.81 5.40
C ALA A 48 6.57 -2.46 6.02
N VAL A 49 6.68 -2.97 7.25
CA VAL A 49 5.53 -3.53 7.99
C VAL A 49 4.51 -2.45 8.31
N LEU A 50 4.95 -1.27 8.75
CA LEU A 50 4.05 -0.13 8.98
C LEU A 50 3.33 0.30 7.70
N ALA A 51 4.04 0.38 6.57
CA ALA A 51 3.45 0.70 5.28
C ALA A 51 2.38 -0.34 4.88
N ALA A 52 2.68 -1.63 5.02
CA ALA A 52 1.71 -2.70 4.78
C ALA A 52 0.47 -2.57 5.66
N LEU A 53 0.65 -2.30 6.96
CA LEU A 53 -0.47 -2.11 7.89
C LEU A 53 -1.30 -0.87 7.59
N LEU A 54 -0.66 0.25 7.24
CA LEU A 54 -1.34 1.50 6.88
C LEU A 54 -2.07 1.38 5.53
N GLN A 55 -1.56 0.55 4.62
CA GLN A 55 -2.20 0.24 3.34
C GLN A 55 -3.59 -0.39 3.49
N PHE A 56 -3.89 -1.02 4.63
CA PHE A 56 -5.24 -1.49 4.92
C PHE A 56 -6.29 -0.36 4.93
N VAL A 57 -5.86 0.87 5.22
CA VAL A 57 -6.72 2.04 5.16
C VAL A 57 -6.53 2.74 3.82
N PRO A 58 -7.56 2.74 2.95
CA PRO A 58 -7.48 3.38 1.64
C PRO A 58 -7.02 4.84 1.75
N HIS A 59 -6.11 5.25 0.87
CA HIS A 59 -5.54 6.61 0.79
C HIS A 59 -4.61 7.05 1.94
N LEU A 60 -4.55 6.32 3.07
CA LEU A 60 -3.67 6.64 4.20
C LEU A 60 -2.31 5.91 4.16
N GLY A 61 -2.26 4.74 3.54
CA GLY A 61 -1.04 3.94 3.39
C GLY A 61 0.15 4.71 2.81
N PRO A 62 0.02 5.28 1.60
CA PRO A 62 1.14 5.92 0.94
C PRO A 62 1.69 7.17 1.69
N PRO A 63 0.86 8.16 2.10
CA PRO A 63 1.38 9.38 2.74
C PRO A 63 2.01 9.14 4.11
N LEU A 64 1.42 8.27 4.93
CA LEU A 64 1.92 7.99 6.28
C LEU A 64 3.13 7.04 6.26
N GLY A 65 3.16 6.11 5.30
CA GLY A 65 4.31 5.26 5.04
C GLY A 65 5.53 6.03 4.54
N LEU A 66 5.37 7.24 3.99
CA LEU A 66 6.46 8.08 3.48
C LEU A 66 7.20 8.85 4.58
N ILE A 67 6.45 9.49 5.48
CA ILE A 67 7.01 10.44 6.45
C ILE A 67 8.08 9.78 7.33
N GLY A 68 7.77 8.58 7.83
CA GLY A 68 8.67 7.80 8.68
C GLY A 68 10.05 7.52 8.05
N PRO A 69 10.12 6.78 6.93
CA PRO A 69 11.38 6.45 6.28
C PRO A 69 12.13 7.68 5.77
N VAL A 70 11.45 8.72 5.28
CA VAL A 70 12.09 10.00 4.87
C VAL A 70 12.76 10.67 6.06
N LEU A 71 12.07 10.80 7.20
CA LEU A 71 12.65 11.36 8.41
C LEU A 71 13.80 10.50 8.92
N SER A 72 13.66 9.17 8.88
CA SER A 72 14.71 8.26 9.32
C SER A 72 15.99 8.38 8.46
N ALA A 73 15.84 8.54 7.14
CA ALA A 73 16.95 8.76 6.22
C ALA A 73 17.59 10.13 6.43
N ALA A 74 16.77 11.18 6.60
CA ALA A 74 17.26 12.54 6.86
C ALA A 74 18.06 12.63 8.17
N LEU A 75 17.57 12.02 9.25
CA LEU A 75 18.22 12.05 10.56
C LEU A 75 19.50 11.21 10.60
N HIS A 76 19.56 10.10 9.85
CA HIS A 76 20.71 9.20 9.87
C HIS A 76 21.89 9.73 9.05
N TRP A 77 21.66 10.19 7.81
CA TRP A 77 22.74 10.67 6.94
C TRP A 77 23.01 12.17 7.05
N LYS A 78 22.05 12.98 7.55
CA LYS A 78 22.11 14.45 7.56
C LYS A 78 22.31 15.10 6.17
N ASP A 79 22.09 14.34 5.10
CA ASP A 79 22.20 14.77 3.70
C ASP A 79 20.82 14.85 3.03
N TRP A 80 20.65 15.76 2.06
CA TRP A 80 19.39 15.91 1.31
C TRP A 80 19.19 14.87 0.21
N LEU A 81 20.26 14.20 -0.24
CA LEU A 81 20.19 13.20 -1.32
C LEU A 81 19.44 11.93 -0.91
N HIS A 82 19.68 11.43 0.31
CA HIS A 82 19.05 10.20 0.80
C HIS A 82 17.51 10.32 0.95
N PRO A 83 16.96 11.40 1.54
CA PRO A 83 15.52 11.68 1.53
C PRO A 83 14.91 11.75 0.13
N ILE A 84 15.62 12.34 -0.84
CA ILE A 84 15.15 12.43 -2.23
C ILE A 84 15.03 11.04 -2.85
N TYR A 85 16.00 10.13 -2.61
CA TYR A 85 15.88 8.76 -3.09
C TYR A 85 14.69 8.01 -2.48
N VAL A 86 14.38 8.24 -1.20
CA VAL A 86 13.17 7.67 -0.57
C VAL A 86 11.90 8.25 -1.20
N LEU A 87 11.87 9.54 -1.53
CA LEU A 87 10.76 10.17 -2.24
C LEU A 87 10.57 9.60 -3.66
N ILE A 88 11.65 9.34 -4.38
CA ILE A 88 11.61 8.70 -5.71
C ILE A 88 11.07 7.28 -5.59
N LEU A 89 11.57 6.51 -4.61
CA LEU A 89 11.08 5.17 -4.32
C LEU A 89 9.57 5.21 -4.04
N TYR A 90 9.13 6.15 -3.20
CA TYR A 90 7.72 6.33 -2.90
C TYR A 90 6.88 6.64 -4.12
N ALA A 91 7.34 7.55 -4.99
CA ALA A 91 6.65 7.86 -6.23
C ALA A 91 6.51 6.61 -7.12
N ALA A 92 7.56 5.79 -7.20
CA ALA A 92 7.52 4.52 -7.93
C ALA A 92 6.50 3.54 -7.32
N VAL A 93 6.51 3.38 -5.99
CA VAL A 93 5.53 2.52 -5.29
C VAL A 93 4.11 3.04 -5.50
N ALA A 94 3.87 4.35 -5.35
CA ALA A 94 2.55 4.96 -5.53
C ALA A 94 2.02 4.84 -6.97
N VAL A 95 2.90 4.87 -7.97
CA VAL A 95 2.53 4.62 -9.37
C VAL A 95 2.20 3.14 -9.58
N LEU A 96 3.02 2.22 -9.07
CA LEU A 96 2.75 0.77 -9.16
C LEU A 96 1.45 0.41 -8.46
N ASP A 97 1.23 0.96 -7.27
CA ASP A 97 0.01 0.87 -6.48
C ASP A 97 -1.19 1.39 -7.29
N GLY A 98 -1.14 2.63 -7.76
CA GLY A 98 -2.20 3.23 -8.58
C GLY A 98 -2.50 2.45 -9.86
N LEU A 99 -1.50 1.88 -10.51
CA LEU A 99 -1.67 1.07 -11.73
C LEU A 99 -2.16 -0.35 -11.48
N LEU A 100 -1.98 -0.92 -10.28
CA LEU A 100 -2.38 -2.30 -9.98
C LEU A 100 -3.67 -2.35 -9.15
N LEU A 101 -3.78 -1.55 -8.10
CA LEU A 101 -4.95 -1.49 -7.22
C LEU A 101 -6.17 -0.90 -7.90
N GLN A 102 -6.02 0.27 -8.53
CA GLN A 102 -7.17 0.94 -9.12
C GLN A 102 -7.87 0.03 -10.14
N PRO A 103 -7.19 -0.63 -11.10
CA PRO A 103 -7.89 -1.54 -11.99
C PRO A 103 -8.39 -2.81 -11.29
N TYR A 104 -7.75 -3.29 -10.21
CA TYR A 104 -8.23 -4.47 -9.49
C TYR A 104 -9.53 -4.18 -8.71
N ILE A 105 -9.63 -3.01 -8.10
CA ILE A 105 -10.84 -2.52 -7.42
C ILE A 105 -11.91 -2.14 -8.47
N MET A 106 -11.54 -1.39 -9.51
CA MET A 106 -12.46 -0.93 -10.55
C MET A 106 -13.03 -2.10 -11.38
N ARG A 107 -12.25 -3.17 -11.64
CA ARG A 107 -12.75 -4.38 -12.31
C ARG A 107 -13.89 -5.06 -11.58
N ARG A 108 -14.02 -4.89 -10.26
CA ARG A 108 -15.17 -5.42 -9.51
C ARG A 108 -16.41 -4.53 -9.57
N THR A 109 -16.22 -3.23 -9.75
CA THR A 109 -17.32 -2.25 -9.74
C THR A 109 -17.83 -1.99 -11.16
N ALA A 110 -16.98 -2.06 -12.17
CA ALA A 110 -17.33 -1.83 -13.57
C ALA A 110 -17.76 -3.12 -14.27
N LYS A 111 -18.91 -3.69 -13.86
CA LYS A 111 -19.84 -4.23 -14.86
C LYS A 111 -20.58 -3.05 -15.47
N VAL A 112 -19.87 -2.21 -16.22
CA VAL A 112 -20.54 -1.24 -17.09
C VAL A 112 -20.74 -1.98 -18.41
N PRO A 113 -21.97 -2.39 -18.75
CA PRO A 113 -22.25 -2.85 -20.10
C PRO A 113 -22.02 -1.64 -21.02
N ILE A 114 -21.09 -1.79 -21.96
CA ILE A 114 -21.08 -0.95 -23.16
C ILE A 114 -22.15 -1.44 -24.12
#